data_AF-A0AA39KH12-F1
#
_entry.id   AF-A0AA39KH12-F1
#
_cell.length_a   1.000
_cell.length_b   1.000
_cell.length_c   1.000
_cell.angle_alpha   90.00
_cell.angle_beta   90.00
_cell.angle_gamma   90.00
#
_symmetry.space_group_name_H-M   'P 1'
#
loop_
_entity.id
_entity.type
_entity.pdbx_description
1 polymer ?
#
loop_
_entity_poly.entity_id
_entity_poly.type
_entity_poly.pdbx_seq_one_letter_code
_entity_poly.pdbx_strand_id
1 'polypeptide(L)' 'MTYMNSWEEFEEGAERLYLQDPLKARYSMKYCHNKGVLSLKLTDNRTCLQYKTEIAQDLKKMEKFIGNLMRHMASKDT' A
#
# COMPACT_ATOMS: atom_id res chain seq x y z
N MET A 1 -12.91 9.55 -3.49
CA MET A 1 -11.80 8.64 -3.14
C MET A 1 -11.69 7.64 -4.28
N THR A 2 -10.56 7.64 -4.98
CA THR A 2 -10.39 6.88 -6.22
C THR A 2 -9.54 5.64 -5.93
N TYR A 3 -10.04 4.47 -6.33
CA TYR A 3 -9.28 3.22 -6.31
C TYR A 3 -8.48 3.10 -7.60
N MET A 4 -7.23 2.67 -7.48
CA MET A 4 -6.41 2.36 -8.65
C MET A 4 -6.86 1.05 -9.30
N ASN A 5 -6.73 0.98 -10.62
CA ASN A 5 -7.32 -0.09 -11.41
C ASN A 5 -6.43 -1.34 -11.49
N SER A 6 -5.13 -1.17 -11.23
CA SER A 6 -4.16 -2.27 -11.20
C SER A 6 -3.30 -2.23 -9.94
N TRP A 7 -2.75 -3.40 -9.58
CA TRP A 7 -1.79 -3.51 -8.50
C TRP A 7 -0.54 -2.68 -8.79
N GLU A 8 -0.07 -2.71 -10.03
CA GLU A 8 1.18 -2.10 -10.47
C GLU A 8 1.12 -0.56 -10.34
N GLU A 9 -0.02 0.05 -10.69
CA GLU A 9 -0.26 1.49 -10.52
C GLU A 9 -0.24 1.89 -9.03
N PHE A 10 -0.88 1.06 -8.18
CA PHE A 10 -0.90 1.27 -6.74
C PHE A 10 0.50 1.14 -6.13
N GLU A 11 1.24 0.10 -6.47
CA GLU A 11 2.57 -0.17 -5.93
C GLU A 11 3.56 0.96 -6.28
N GLU A 12 3.65 1.34 -7.55
CA GLU A 12 4.53 2.43 -7.99
C GLU A 12 4.16 3.77 -7.31
N GLY A 13 2.87 4.10 -7.30
CA GLY A 13 2.38 5.33 -6.68
C GLY A 13 2.63 5.37 -5.17
N ALA A 14 2.37 4.25 -4.48
CA ALA A 14 2.52 4.15 -3.03
C ALA A 14 3.98 4.20 -2.60
N GLU A 15 4.87 3.54 -3.33
CA GLU A 15 6.32 3.63 -3.09
C GLU A 15 6.84 5.04 -3.31
N ARG A 16 6.47 5.68 -4.44
CA ARG A 16 6.86 7.07 -4.71
C ARG A 16 6.36 8.03 -3.63
N LEU A 17 5.11 7.88 -3.19
CA LEU A 17 4.53 8.72 -2.14
C LEU A 17 5.24 8.51 -0.79
N TYR A 18 5.59 7.27 -0.43
CA TYR A 18 6.34 6.98 0.78
C TYR A 18 7.74 7.61 0.75
N LEU A 19 8.46 7.49 -0.37
CA LEU A 19 9.82 8.01 -0.51
C LEU A 19 9.91 9.54 -0.47
N GLN A 20 8.82 10.27 -0.72
CA GLN A 20 8.80 11.73 -0.63
C GLN A 20 8.90 12.25 0.81
N ASP A 21 8.15 11.65 1.73
CA ASP A 21 8.18 11.99 3.15
C ASP A 21 7.74 10.78 4.00
N PRO A 22 8.69 9.88 4.35
CA PRO A 22 8.41 8.66 5.09
C PRO A 22 7.71 8.89 6.43
N LEU A 23 7.97 10.04 7.08
CA LEU A 23 7.42 10.36 8.40
C LEU A 23 5.96 10.80 8.34
N LYS A 24 5.50 11.29 7.19
CA LYS A 24 4.09 11.66 6.97
C LYS A 24 3.28 10.54 6.34
N ALA A 25 3.91 9.63 5.62
CA ALA A 25 3.25 8.52 4.95
C ALA A 25 2.76 7.44 5.95
N ARG A 26 1.55 6.92 5.72
CA ARG A 26 0.97 5.85 6.53
C ARG A 26 0.27 4.82 5.66
N TYR A 27 0.70 3.56 5.82
CA TYR A 27 0.06 2.41 5.19
C TYR A 27 -1.07 1.87 6.09
N SER A 28 -2.14 1.38 5.49
CA SER A 28 -3.23 0.69 6.20
C SER A 28 -3.80 -0.43 5.34
N MET A 29 -4.09 -1.56 5.98
CA MET A 29 -4.68 -2.74 5.36
C MET A 29 -5.96 -3.12 6.10
N LYS A 30 -7.00 -3.47 5.35
CA LYS A 30 -8.24 -4.04 5.86
C LYS A 30 -8.61 -5.28 5.07
N TYR A 31 -8.66 -6.42 5.74
CA TYR A 31 -9.19 -7.66 5.19
C TYR A 31 -10.61 -7.90 5.72
N CYS A 32 -11.56 -8.22 4.83
CA CYS A 32 -12.94 -8.53 5.18
C CYS A 32 -13.27 -9.96 4.73
N HIS A 33 -13.11 -10.92 5.64
CA HIS A 33 -13.23 -12.34 5.33
C HIS A 33 -14.59 -12.72 4.72
N ASN A 34 -15.70 -12.24 5.32
CA ASN A 34 -17.05 -12.51 4.83
C ASN A 34 -17.32 -12.00 3.40
N LYS A 35 -16.49 -11.08 2.89
CA LYS A 35 -16.58 -10.55 1.52
C LYS A 35 -15.47 -11.05 0.61
N GLY A 36 -14.46 -11.75 1.12
CA GLY A 36 -13.27 -12.11 0.35
C GLY A 36 -12.46 -10.91 -0.15
N VAL A 37 -12.63 -9.73 0.46
CA VAL A 37 -12.05 -8.47 -0.04
C VAL A 37 -10.84 -8.09 0.80
N LEU A 38 -9.76 -7.70 0.10
CA LEU A 38 -8.64 -6.95 0.65
C LEU A 38 -8.71 -5.49 0.19
N SER A 39 -8.57 -4.55 1.13
CA SER A 39 -8.49 -3.11 0.85
C SER A 39 -7.21 -2.54 1.44
N LEU A 40 -6.44 -1.86 0.60
CA LEU A 40 -5.15 -1.26 0.93
C LEU A 40 -5.22 0.25 0.75
N LYS A 41 -4.46 0.96 1.58
CA LYS A 41 -4.35 2.42 1.52
C LYS A 41 -2.95 2.87 1.90
N LEU A 42 -2.41 3.84 1.18
CA LEU A 42 -1.25 4.62 1.61
C LEU A 42 -1.55 6.12 1.45
N THR A 43 -1.25 6.91 2.47
CA THR A 43 -1.59 8.35 2.49
C THR A 43 -0.61 9.17 3.34
N ASP A 44 -0.37 10.41 2.94
CA ASP A 44 0.35 11.45 3.69
C ASP A 44 -0.62 12.51 4.30
N ASN A 45 -1.93 12.19 4.34
CA ASN A 45 -3.05 13.09 4.64
C ASN A 45 -3.37 14.17 3.59
N ARG A 46 -2.67 14.20 2.46
CA ARG A 46 -2.99 15.08 1.31
C ARG A 46 -3.37 14.26 0.09
N THR A 47 -2.52 13.31 -0.25
CA THR A 47 -2.72 12.29 -1.29
C THR A 47 -3.16 10.99 -0.63
N CYS A 48 -4.14 10.31 -1.24
CA CYS A 48 -4.66 9.05 -0.74
C CYS A 48 -4.75 8.04 -1.89
N LEU A 49 -3.85 7.06 -1.87
CA LEU A 49 -3.78 5.98 -2.85
C LEU A 49 -4.46 4.76 -2.25
N GLN A 50 -5.38 4.14 -3.00
CA GLN A 50 -6.15 3.00 -2.53
C GLN A 50 -6.22 1.91 -3.59
N TYR A 51 -6.11 0.66 -3.14
CA TYR A 51 -6.28 -0.52 -3.97
C TYR A 51 -7.24 -1.49 -3.29
N LYS A 52 -8.14 -2.09 -4.06
CA LYS A 52 -9.10 -3.07 -3.57
C LYS A 52 -9.09 -4.27 -4.51
N THR A 53 -8.98 -5.45 -3.94
CA THR A 53 -8.93 -6.69 -4.71
C THR A 53 -9.70 -7.80 -4.00
N GLU A 54 -10.27 -8.68 -4.80
CA GLU A 54 -10.86 -9.96 -4.40
C GLU A 54 -9.99 -11.13 -4.90
N ILE A 55 -8.89 -10.83 -5.61
CA ILE A 55 -7.99 -11.80 -6.22
C ILE A 55 -6.97 -12.26 -5.17
N ALA A 56 -7.06 -13.53 -4.76
CA ALA A 56 -6.17 -14.11 -3.76
C ALA A 56 -4.68 -14.06 -4.13
N GLN A 57 -4.33 -14.06 -5.42
CA GLN A 57 -2.94 -13.96 -5.90
C GLN A 57 -2.28 -12.62 -5.51
N ASP A 58 -3.07 -11.56 -5.36
CA ASP A 58 -2.56 -10.24 -4.96
C ASP A 58 -2.09 -10.21 -3.50
N LEU A 59 -2.48 -11.19 -2.67
CA LEU A 59 -1.99 -11.31 -1.29
C LEU A 59 -0.47 -11.43 -1.25
N LYS A 60 0.11 -12.20 -2.17
CA LYS A 60 1.56 -12.41 -2.24
C LYS A 60 2.29 -11.16 -2.74
N LYS A 61 1.66 -10.38 -3.63
CA LYS A 61 2.21 -9.08 -4.08
C LYS A 61 2.19 -8.09 -2.92
N MET A 62 1.08 -8.01 -2.20
CA MET A 62 0.92 -7.18 -1.01
C MET A 62 1.93 -7.52 0.09
N GLU A 63 2.12 -8.80 0.39
CA GLU A 63 3.08 -9.25 1.41
C GLU A 63 4.51 -8.78 1.07
N LYS A 64 4.93 -8.93 -0.19
CA LYS A 64 6.24 -8.45 -0.67
C LYS A 64 6.37 -6.94 -0.52
N PHE A 65 5.33 -6.18 -0.90
CA PHE A 65 5.32 -4.73 -0.82
C PHE A 65 5.45 -4.24 0.63
N ILE A 66 4.66 -4.79 1.57
CA ILE A 66 4.78 -4.45 2.99
C ILE A 66 6.18 -4.83 3.51
N GLY A 67 6.72 -5.98 3.11
CA GLY A 67 8.08 -6.39 3.45
C GLY A 67 9.16 -5.40 2.98
N ASN A 68 9.02 -4.84 1.78
CA ASN A 68 9.89 -3.78 1.26
C ASN A 68 9.74 -2.49 2.08
N LEU A 69 8.50 -2.04 2.31
CA LEU A 69 8.23 -0.83 3.11
C LEU A 69 8.82 -0.93 4.52
N MET A 70 8.60 -2.04 5.22
CA MET A 70 9.14 -2.25 6.56
C MET A 70 10.67 -2.21 6.58
N ARG A 71 11.34 -2.74 5.55
CA ARG A 71 12.79 -2.63 5.41
C ARG A 71 13.24 -1.19 5.23
N HIS A 72 12.57 -0.41 4.39
CA HIS A 72 12.88 1.01 4.20
C HIS A 72 12.60 1.83 5.47
N MET A 73 11.56 1.48 6.24
CA MET A 73 11.25 2.15 7.52
C MET A 73 12.27 1.86 8.61
N ALA A 74 12.94 0.70 8.54
CA ALA A 74 13.93 0.27 9.53
C ALA A 74 15.38 0.58 9.13
N SER A 75 15.66 0.91 7.85
CA SER A 75 16.99 1.29 7.40
C SER A 75 17.42 2.63 8.00
N LYS A 76 18.71 2.77 8.32
CA LYS A 76 19.28 3.95 8.98
C LYS A 76 19.52 5.14 8.03
N ASP A 77 19.19 5.01 6.75
CA ASP A 77 19.39 6.06 5.77
C ASP A 77 18.22 7.07 5.85
N THR A 78 18.39 8.02 6.77
CA THR A 78 17.86 9.40 6.69
C THR A 78 18.97 10.33 6.24
#